data_AF-A0A2D6FW47-F1
#
_entry.id   AF-A0A2D6FW47-F1
#
_cell.length_a   1.000
_cell.length_b   1.000
_cell.length_c   1.000
_cell.angle_alpha   90.00
_cell.angle_beta   90.00
_cell.angle_gamma   90.00
#
_symmetry.space_group_name_H-M   'P 1'
#
loop_
_entity.id
_entity.type
_entity.pdbx_description
1 polymer ?
#
loop_
_entity_poly.entity_id
_entity_poly.type
_entity_poly.pdbx_seq_one_letter_code
_entity_poly.pdbx_strand_id
1 'polypeptide(L)'
;MWDIESDSVWSPFDGAAMNGPVKGTVIPRVPTLQTTWKEWLALNPDTDVVVWEPWPTHSDARHGHGAIKWVGSAGLEQMFIDTIQCGELDTRLAENALIMGIQVKGTARAYPLAEVRKGNNVIHDEMQGDGITVWAEPDSHTMGAYQRNLDGQTLTFERSGGTFKDVETGSSWNILGIATDGPLQGKRLTHADWHFMEWHTWASYHRPSEIYENPEANRLAPEPADLARLVEDLGAAGYSVEPEGEYLYARLPLCAQRGLTAAVNGKRLSFFVFQNTNDASDYGGLRSHAAQAGIAAVESDPTDEDIFTDATYAQRKPEAEIPHSELIADSAFLAVVEQAIGGGGGDPDGEKSYQEIFAGLTEAGYQASAGGD
;
A
#
# COMPACT_ATOMS: atom_id res chain seq x y z
N MET A 1 7.64 8.52 24.37
CA MET A 1 6.66 7.80 25.23
C MET A 1 7.05 7.98 26.68
N TRP A 2 6.14 8.40 27.57
CA TRP A 2 6.43 8.51 29.01
C TRP A 2 5.92 7.25 29.72
N ASP A 3 6.81 6.59 30.47
CA ASP A 3 6.53 5.43 31.30
C ASP A 3 6.30 5.89 32.73
N ILE A 4 5.08 5.66 33.23
CA ILE A 4 4.62 6.07 34.55
C ILE A 4 5.31 5.26 35.65
N GLU A 5 5.60 3.97 35.42
CA GLU A 5 6.15 3.09 36.45
C GLU A 5 7.60 3.44 36.76
N SER A 6 8.42 3.64 35.72
CA SER A 6 9.83 4.01 35.88
C SER A 6 10.10 5.51 35.90
N ASP A 7 9.06 6.34 35.70
CA ASP A 7 9.15 7.78 35.48
C ASP A 7 10.23 8.16 34.43
N SER A 8 10.25 7.41 33.33
CA SER A 8 11.25 7.56 32.27
C SER A 8 10.62 7.86 30.92
N VAL A 9 11.36 8.55 30.06
CA VAL A 9 10.90 8.87 28.70
C VAL A 9 11.66 7.99 27.72
N TRP A 10 10.91 7.20 26.97
CA TRP A 10 11.39 6.22 26.00
C TRP A 10 11.23 6.73 24.57
N SER A 11 12.24 6.49 23.73
CA SER A 11 12.14 6.60 22.27
C SER A 11 11.13 5.54 21.79
N PRO A 12 10.02 5.93 21.16
CA PRO A 12 9.04 4.96 20.66
C PRO A 12 9.59 4.13 19.49
N PHE A 13 10.69 4.58 18.84
CA PHE A 13 11.31 3.90 17.71
C PHE A 13 12.41 2.94 18.14
N ASP A 14 13.32 3.41 19.00
CA ASP A 14 14.49 2.62 19.40
C ASP A 14 14.22 1.75 20.62
N GLY A 15 13.12 2.00 21.34
CA GLY A 15 12.86 1.36 22.62
C GLY A 15 13.89 1.74 23.69
N ALA A 16 14.64 2.81 23.48
CA ALA A 16 15.68 3.29 24.37
C ALA A 16 15.15 4.34 25.35
N ALA A 17 15.44 4.19 26.64
CA ALA A 17 15.15 5.20 27.65
C ALA A 17 16.08 6.41 27.44
N MET A 18 15.53 7.53 26.97
CA MET A 18 16.27 8.75 26.67
C MET A 18 16.52 9.58 27.92
N ASN A 19 15.57 9.58 28.87
CA ASN A 19 15.60 10.33 30.12
C ASN A 19 14.95 9.53 31.25
N GLY A 20 15.21 9.94 32.49
CA GLY A 20 14.64 9.36 33.70
C GLY A 20 15.56 8.32 34.37
N PRO A 21 15.08 7.68 35.45
CA PRO A 21 15.84 6.73 36.26
C PRO A 21 16.47 5.55 35.50
N VAL A 22 15.84 5.07 34.41
CA VAL A 22 16.35 3.93 33.64
C VAL A 22 17.04 4.32 32.33
N LYS A 23 17.46 5.60 32.21
CA LYS A 23 18.15 6.14 31.03
C LYS A 23 19.29 5.23 30.54
N GLY A 24 19.34 5.01 29.22
CA GLY A 24 20.33 4.15 28.55
C GLY A 24 19.92 2.68 28.47
N THR A 25 18.81 2.29 29.09
CA THR A 25 18.23 0.95 28.92
C THR A 25 17.53 0.85 27.57
N VAL A 26 17.64 -0.31 26.93
CA VAL A 26 16.90 -0.66 25.70
C VAL A 26 15.98 -1.83 26.02
N ILE A 27 14.69 -1.70 25.68
CA ILE A 27 13.73 -2.79 25.90
C ILE A 27 13.94 -3.92 24.88
N PRO A 28 13.78 -5.19 25.30
CA PRO A 28 13.71 -6.30 24.35
C PRO A 28 12.55 -6.08 23.37
N ARG A 29 12.84 -6.22 22.08
CA ARG A 29 11.82 -6.10 21.03
C ARG A 29 11.06 -7.40 20.87
N VAL A 30 9.74 -7.26 20.70
CA VAL A 30 8.85 -8.36 20.30
C VAL A 30 8.55 -8.18 18.82
N PRO A 31 8.80 -9.19 17.97
CA PRO A 31 8.46 -9.08 16.56
C PRO A 31 6.94 -8.88 16.38
N THR A 32 6.58 -7.82 15.68
CA THR A 32 5.18 -7.52 15.32
C THR A 32 5.02 -7.60 13.81
N LEU A 33 3.87 -8.08 13.38
CA LEU A 33 3.48 -8.09 11.96
C LEU A 33 2.43 -7.01 11.74
N GLN A 34 2.70 -6.09 10.82
CA GLN A 34 1.67 -5.19 10.30
C GLN A 34 1.02 -5.86 9.08
N THR A 35 -0.27 -6.14 9.18
CA THR A 35 -1.01 -6.93 8.18
C THR A 35 -2.46 -6.48 8.08
N THR A 36 -3.19 -6.96 7.08
CA THR A 36 -4.62 -6.70 6.95
C THR A 36 -5.41 -7.56 7.93
N TRP A 37 -6.61 -7.11 8.30
CA TRP A 37 -7.50 -7.91 9.17
C TRP A 37 -7.88 -9.26 8.54
N LYS A 38 -8.09 -9.27 7.22
CA LYS A 38 -8.40 -10.48 6.45
C LYS A 38 -7.27 -11.52 6.56
N GLU A 39 -6.02 -11.10 6.37
CA GLU A 39 -4.85 -11.99 6.47
C GLU A 39 -4.61 -12.44 7.91
N TRP A 40 -4.76 -11.54 8.88
CA TRP A 40 -4.63 -11.89 10.29
C TRP A 40 -5.61 -12.98 10.72
N LEU A 41 -6.90 -12.82 10.39
CA LEU A 41 -7.93 -13.80 10.72
C LEU A 41 -7.73 -15.14 10.01
N ALA A 42 -7.21 -15.13 8.77
CA ALA A 42 -6.88 -16.37 8.08
C ALA A 42 -5.79 -17.17 8.82
N LEU A 43 -4.87 -16.48 9.50
CA LEU A 43 -3.80 -17.08 10.29
C LEU A 43 -4.21 -17.38 11.74
N ASN A 44 -5.12 -16.58 12.30
CA ASN A 44 -5.52 -16.62 13.72
C ASN A 44 -7.05 -16.53 13.83
N PRO A 45 -7.80 -17.57 13.42
CA PRO A 45 -9.26 -17.53 13.34
C PRO A 45 -9.94 -17.37 14.70
N ASP A 46 -9.28 -17.79 15.78
CA ASP A 46 -9.78 -17.70 17.15
C ASP A 46 -9.37 -16.39 17.87
N THR A 47 -8.98 -15.36 17.10
CA THR A 47 -8.61 -14.05 17.66
C THR A 47 -9.80 -13.39 18.35
N ASP A 48 -9.61 -13.01 19.62
CA ASP A 48 -10.51 -12.09 20.32
C ASP A 48 -10.23 -10.64 19.92
N VAL A 49 -11.28 -9.87 19.67
CA VAL A 49 -11.22 -8.42 19.40
C VAL A 49 -11.91 -7.69 20.54
N VAL A 50 -11.25 -6.66 21.07
CA VAL A 50 -11.88 -5.75 22.04
C VAL A 50 -13.04 -5.03 21.35
N VAL A 51 -14.26 -5.27 21.81
CA VAL A 51 -15.44 -4.55 21.35
C VAL A 51 -15.49 -3.21 22.06
N TRP A 52 -15.48 -2.13 21.27
CA TRP A 52 -15.57 -0.76 21.78
C TRP A 52 -16.95 -0.48 22.36
N GLU A 53 -16.99 0.14 23.55
CA GLU A 53 -18.24 0.68 24.10
C GLU A 53 -18.55 2.04 23.44
N PRO A 54 -19.76 2.27 22.91
CA PRO A 54 -20.10 3.54 22.28
C PRO A 54 -19.95 4.72 23.24
N TRP A 55 -19.14 5.71 22.87
CA TRP A 55 -19.02 6.97 23.61
C TRP A 55 -19.93 8.04 22.96
N PRO A 56 -20.62 8.89 23.74
CA PRO A 56 -21.58 9.86 23.19
C PRO A 56 -21.02 10.83 22.14
N THR A 57 -19.70 11.08 22.17
CA THR A 57 -19.00 12.00 21.27
C THR A 57 -18.03 11.28 20.31
N HIS A 58 -17.99 9.95 20.35
CA HIS A 58 -17.18 9.09 19.49
C HIS A 58 -17.98 7.81 19.20
N SER A 59 -18.89 7.92 18.24
CA SER A 59 -19.86 6.88 17.89
C SER A 59 -19.24 5.64 17.25
N ASP A 60 -17.99 5.72 16.78
CA ASP A 60 -17.19 4.53 16.48
C ASP A 60 -15.73 4.69 16.97
N ALA A 61 -15.05 3.54 17.09
CA ALA A 61 -13.67 3.44 17.55
C ALA A 61 -12.61 3.89 16.52
N ARG A 62 -13.02 4.26 15.30
CA ARG A 62 -12.15 4.54 14.15
C ARG A 62 -12.28 5.98 13.62
N HIS A 63 -13.25 6.76 14.10
CA HIS A 63 -13.40 8.18 13.81
C HIS A 63 -12.20 8.94 14.39
N GLY A 64 -11.70 9.92 13.64
CA GLY A 64 -10.55 10.76 14.01
C GLY A 64 -9.38 10.63 13.05
N HIS A 65 -8.17 10.92 13.55
CA HIS A 65 -6.93 11.17 12.79
C HIS A 65 -6.50 10.08 11.77
N GLY A 66 -7.08 8.89 11.80
CA GLY A 66 -6.76 7.77 10.89
C GLY A 66 -7.86 7.38 9.90
N ALA A 67 -9.02 8.05 9.89
CA ALA A 67 -10.13 7.68 8.99
C ALA A 67 -9.83 7.94 7.51
N ILE A 68 -8.87 8.83 7.26
CA ILE A 68 -8.46 9.35 5.96
C ILE A 68 -7.02 9.00 5.57
N LYS A 69 -6.15 8.81 6.57
CA LYS A 69 -4.76 8.42 6.34
C LYS A 69 -4.67 6.92 6.25
N TRP A 70 -4.08 6.48 5.16
CA TRP A 70 -3.91 5.09 4.82
C TRP A 70 -2.43 4.78 4.75
N VAL A 71 -2.00 3.66 5.32
CA VAL A 71 -0.60 3.21 5.24
C VAL A 71 -0.11 3.27 3.79
N GLY A 72 0.94 4.06 3.56
CA GLY A 72 1.57 4.29 2.26
C GLY A 72 0.89 5.32 1.36
N SER A 73 -0.09 6.09 1.87
CA SER A 73 -0.71 7.18 1.10
C SER A 73 0.32 8.24 0.74
N ALA A 74 0.31 8.73 -0.50
CA ALA A 74 1.24 9.78 -0.92
C ALA A 74 0.99 11.10 -0.16
N GLY A 75 2.05 11.88 0.01
CA GLY A 75 2.03 13.20 0.61
C GLY A 75 2.17 13.19 2.14
N LEU A 76 2.82 14.24 2.65
CA LEU A 76 2.83 14.60 4.06
C LEU A 76 2.30 16.02 4.20
N GLU A 77 1.43 16.23 5.19
CA GLU A 77 0.97 17.57 5.53
C GLU A 77 2.15 18.40 6.08
N GLN A 78 2.19 19.70 5.75
CA GLN A 78 3.31 20.58 6.15
C GLN A 78 3.53 20.59 7.68
N MET A 79 2.45 20.55 8.46
CA MET A 79 2.54 20.46 9.92
C MET A 79 3.27 19.20 10.42
N PHE A 80 3.18 18.09 9.68
CA PHE A 80 3.90 16.86 10.00
C PHE A 80 5.37 16.97 9.61
N ILE A 81 5.67 17.57 8.46
CA ILE A 81 7.05 17.84 8.04
C ILE A 81 7.78 18.66 9.11
N ASP A 82 7.14 19.72 9.60
CA ASP A 82 7.70 20.65 10.60
C ASP A 82 7.93 20.01 11.99
N THR A 83 7.26 18.89 12.29
CA THR A 83 7.31 18.25 13.63
C THR A 83 8.12 16.96 13.67
N ILE A 84 8.15 16.19 12.58
CA ILE A 84 8.88 14.91 12.52
C ILE A 84 10.38 15.15 12.29
N GLN A 85 10.73 16.18 11.53
CA GLN A 85 12.12 16.44 11.16
C GLN A 85 12.61 17.77 11.67
N CYS A 86 13.54 17.72 12.62
CA CYS A 86 14.45 18.82 12.91
C CYS A 86 15.46 19.01 11.75
N GLY A 87 15.03 19.12 10.47
CA GLY A 87 15.91 19.22 9.31
C GLY A 87 15.29 18.94 7.93
N GLU A 88 16.13 18.61 6.94
CA GLU A 88 15.76 18.31 5.54
C GLU A 88 15.26 16.85 5.35
N LEU A 89 14.18 16.69 4.57
CA LEU A 89 13.63 15.40 4.13
C LEU A 89 14.66 14.60 3.34
N ASP A 90 14.74 13.30 3.62
CA ASP A 90 15.54 12.39 2.83
C ASP A 90 14.72 11.96 1.61
N THR A 91 15.06 12.52 0.45
CA THR A 91 14.26 12.36 -0.79
C THR A 91 14.70 11.17 -1.65
N ARG A 92 15.48 10.23 -1.11
CA ARG A 92 15.92 9.03 -1.86
C ARG A 92 14.78 8.07 -2.19
N LEU A 93 13.70 8.10 -1.42
CA LEU A 93 12.42 7.43 -1.69
C LEU A 93 11.29 8.43 -1.45
N ALA A 94 10.11 8.15 -2.01
CA ALA A 94 8.90 8.86 -1.62
C ALA A 94 8.70 8.78 -0.09
N GLU A 95 8.24 9.87 0.51
CA GLU A 95 8.14 10.06 1.96
C GLU A 95 7.34 8.96 2.65
N ASN A 96 6.27 8.47 2.02
CA ASN A 96 5.44 7.38 2.56
C ASN A 96 5.68 6.05 1.86
N ALA A 97 6.81 5.89 1.16
CA ALA A 97 7.21 4.58 0.64
C ALA A 97 7.28 3.57 1.79
N LEU A 98 6.58 2.45 1.64
CA LEU A 98 6.56 1.38 2.62
C LEU A 98 7.87 0.61 2.56
N ILE A 99 8.53 0.51 3.71
CA ILE A 99 9.81 -0.16 3.83
C ILE A 99 9.77 -1.16 4.98
N MET A 100 10.57 -2.22 4.84
CA MET A 100 11.02 -3.05 5.95
C MET A 100 12.44 -2.61 6.32
N GLY A 101 12.60 -1.92 7.44
CA GLY A 101 13.89 -1.48 7.95
C GLY A 101 14.50 -2.56 8.84
N ILE A 102 15.68 -3.05 8.49
CA ILE A 102 16.36 -4.14 9.21
C ILE A 102 17.65 -3.61 9.83
N GLN A 103 17.88 -3.98 11.08
CA GLN A 103 19.11 -3.67 11.81
C GLN A 103 19.87 -4.95 12.15
N VAL A 104 21.16 -4.99 11.80
CA VAL A 104 22.06 -6.09 12.15
C VAL A 104 23.38 -5.51 12.63
N LYS A 105 23.75 -5.81 13.88
CA LYS A 105 25.04 -5.43 14.51
C LYS A 105 25.40 -3.95 14.29
N GLY A 106 24.42 -3.06 14.39
CA GLY A 106 24.60 -1.60 14.25
C GLY A 106 24.60 -1.08 12.81
N THR A 107 24.40 -1.94 11.80
CA THR A 107 24.12 -1.52 10.42
C THR A 107 22.62 -1.53 10.17
N ALA A 108 22.12 -0.50 9.50
CA ALA A 108 20.70 -0.35 9.17
C ALA A 108 20.51 -0.30 7.65
N ARG A 109 19.57 -1.10 7.13
CA ARG A 109 19.21 -1.13 5.71
C ARG A 109 17.69 -1.14 5.56
N ALA A 110 17.18 -0.30 4.66
CA ALA A 110 15.77 -0.28 4.29
C ALA A 110 15.53 -1.18 3.06
N TYR A 111 14.49 -2.00 3.12
CA TYR A 111 14.03 -2.83 2.01
C TYR A 111 12.66 -2.32 1.55
N PRO A 112 12.60 -1.51 0.48
CA PRO A 112 11.32 -1.01 -0.02
C PRO A 112 10.43 -2.15 -0.48
N LEU A 113 9.12 -2.09 -0.16
CA LEU A 113 8.15 -3.09 -0.58
C LEU A 113 8.17 -3.29 -2.11
N ALA A 114 8.36 -2.22 -2.87
CA ALA A 114 8.51 -2.27 -4.33
C ALA A 114 9.70 -3.13 -4.78
N GLU A 115 10.84 -3.02 -4.11
CA GLU A 115 12.05 -3.82 -4.41
C GLU A 115 11.88 -5.28 -4.01
N VAL A 116 11.16 -5.55 -2.92
CA VAL A 116 10.82 -6.91 -2.49
C VAL A 116 9.89 -7.57 -3.50
N ARG A 117 8.88 -6.86 -3.98
CA ARG A 117 7.95 -7.35 -5.02
C ARG A 117 8.66 -7.63 -6.34
N LYS A 118 9.59 -6.76 -6.76
CA LYS A 118 10.44 -7.01 -7.94
C LYS A 118 11.26 -8.31 -7.83
N GLY A 119 11.59 -8.74 -6.61
CA GLY A 119 12.25 -10.02 -6.32
C GLY A 119 11.29 -11.19 -6.25
N ASN A 120 10.16 -11.15 -6.96
CA ASN A 120 9.09 -12.15 -6.84
C ASN A 120 8.65 -12.35 -5.37
N ASN A 121 8.57 -11.24 -4.62
CA ASN A 121 8.17 -11.19 -3.21
C ASN A 121 9.12 -11.89 -2.21
N VAL A 122 10.31 -12.30 -2.64
CA VAL A 122 11.33 -12.91 -1.78
C VAL A 122 12.70 -12.36 -2.13
N ILE A 123 13.36 -11.75 -1.14
CA ILE A 123 14.76 -11.37 -1.23
C ILE A 123 15.58 -12.29 -0.34
N HIS A 124 16.77 -12.67 -0.79
CA HIS A 124 17.84 -13.15 0.07
C HIS A 124 18.95 -12.12 0.08
N ASP A 125 19.45 -11.82 1.27
CA ASP A 125 20.50 -10.84 1.47
C ASP A 125 21.46 -11.33 2.56
N GLU A 126 22.55 -10.61 2.73
CA GLU A 126 23.52 -10.78 3.80
C GLU A 126 23.87 -9.42 4.42
N MET A 127 23.72 -9.32 5.74
CA MET A 127 24.08 -8.14 6.50
C MET A 127 25.05 -8.54 7.61
N GLN A 128 26.27 -8.00 7.58
CA GLN A 128 27.28 -8.26 8.63
C GLN A 128 27.50 -9.78 8.90
N GLY A 129 27.48 -10.59 7.83
CA GLY A 129 27.65 -12.04 7.88
C GLY A 129 26.39 -12.84 8.28
N ASP A 130 25.28 -12.17 8.60
CA ASP A 130 24.02 -12.84 8.91
C ASP A 130 23.16 -12.91 7.65
N GLY A 131 22.79 -14.13 7.25
CA GLY A 131 21.92 -14.36 6.10
C GLY A 131 20.48 -14.00 6.43
N ILE A 132 19.91 -13.04 5.70
CA ILE A 132 18.54 -12.54 5.88
C ILE A 132 17.69 -12.93 4.68
N THR A 133 16.40 -13.16 4.89
CA THR A 133 15.39 -13.20 3.83
C THR A 133 14.27 -12.22 4.14
N VAL A 134 13.80 -11.49 3.13
CA VAL A 134 12.68 -10.54 3.27
C VAL A 134 11.55 -11.00 2.36
N TRP A 135 10.37 -11.12 2.92
CA TRP A 135 9.17 -11.67 2.32
C TRP A 135 8.09 -10.59 2.25
N ALA A 136 7.31 -10.61 1.17
CA ALA A 136 6.10 -9.79 1.03
C ALA A 136 4.92 -10.67 0.60
N GLU A 137 3.71 -10.29 1.01
CA GLU A 137 2.50 -10.79 0.38
C GLU A 137 2.24 -10.01 -0.94
N PRO A 138 1.87 -10.68 -2.05
CA PRO A 138 1.69 -10.04 -3.34
C PRO A 138 0.65 -8.92 -3.32
N ASP A 139 -0.46 -9.17 -2.62
CA ASP A 139 -1.68 -8.37 -2.73
C ASP A 139 -1.92 -7.46 -1.51
N SER A 140 -0.92 -7.31 -0.65
CA SER A 140 -1.00 -6.47 0.55
C SER A 140 0.33 -5.82 0.89
N HIS A 141 0.34 -5.01 1.95
CA HIS A 141 1.56 -4.45 2.50
C HIS A 141 2.22 -5.37 3.55
N THR A 142 1.71 -6.59 3.72
CA THR A 142 2.23 -7.51 4.75
C THR A 142 3.62 -7.97 4.36
N MET A 143 4.58 -7.77 5.25
CA MET A 143 5.99 -8.14 5.05
C MET A 143 6.55 -8.82 6.29
N GLY A 144 7.55 -9.68 6.11
CA GLY A 144 8.33 -10.29 7.19
C GLY A 144 9.79 -10.44 6.79
N ALA A 145 10.71 -10.45 7.76
CA ALA A 145 12.13 -10.64 7.52
C ALA A 145 12.79 -11.65 8.48
N TYR A 146 13.42 -12.68 7.97
CA TYR A 146 13.87 -13.80 8.79
C TYR A 146 15.37 -14.05 8.64
N GLN A 147 15.98 -14.59 9.69
CA GLN A 147 17.27 -15.24 9.56
C GLN A 147 17.10 -16.52 8.73
N ARG A 148 17.98 -16.71 7.74
CA ARG A 148 17.95 -17.88 6.84
C ARG A 148 18.55 -19.12 7.46
N ASN A 149 19.38 -18.98 8.50
CA ASN A 149 19.95 -20.13 9.18
C ASN A 149 18.95 -20.71 10.18
N LEU A 150 18.57 -21.97 9.96
CA LEU A 150 17.73 -22.75 10.85
C LEU A 150 18.47 -24.02 11.23
N ASP A 151 18.71 -24.22 12.53
CA ASP A 151 19.38 -25.40 13.07
C ASP A 151 20.73 -25.73 12.38
N GLY A 152 21.47 -24.71 11.94
CA GLY A 152 22.77 -24.85 11.28
C GLY A 152 22.70 -24.97 9.75
N GLN A 153 21.51 -25.03 9.16
CA GLN A 153 21.31 -25.05 7.71
C GLN A 153 20.83 -23.69 7.21
N THR A 154 21.53 -23.12 6.21
CA THR A 154 21.06 -21.91 5.53
C THR A 154 20.03 -22.31 4.48
N LEU A 155 18.81 -21.79 4.63
CA LEU A 155 17.70 -22.02 3.70
C LEU A 155 17.62 -20.93 2.63
N THR A 156 17.17 -21.33 1.44
CA THR A 156 16.76 -20.43 0.36
C THR A 156 15.29 -20.64 0.08
N PHE A 157 14.59 -19.56 -0.27
CA PHE A 157 13.13 -19.53 -0.34
C PHE A 157 12.66 -19.03 -1.70
N GLU A 158 11.59 -19.61 -2.18
CA GLU A 158 10.89 -19.17 -3.39
C GLU A 158 9.43 -18.92 -3.05
N ARG A 159 8.82 -17.94 -3.72
CA ARG A 159 7.38 -17.73 -3.59
C ARG A 159 6.64 -18.87 -4.31
N SER A 160 5.65 -19.46 -3.66
CA SER A 160 4.82 -20.53 -4.22
C SER A 160 3.35 -20.27 -3.87
N GLY A 161 2.64 -19.59 -4.78
CA GLY A 161 1.25 -19.18 -4.58
C GLY A 161 1.09 -18.27 -3.35
N GLY A 162 0.30 -18.72 -2.38
CA GLY A 162 0.07 -18.04 -1.10
C GLY A 162 1.11 -18.34 0.00
N THR A 163 2.19 -19.07 -0.32
CA THR A 163 3.18 -19.53 0.66
C THR A 163 4.61 -19.28 0.20
N PHE A 164 5.56 -19.49 1.09
CA PHE A 164 7.00 -19.49 0.80
C PHE A 164 7.52 -20.91 0.90
N LYS A 165 8.27 -21.39 -0.08
CA LYS A 165 8.81 -22.75 -0.08
C LYS A 165 10.31 -22.73 0.04
N ASP A 166 10.89 -23.48 0.97
CA ASP A 166 12.35 -23.62 1.00
C ASP A 166 12.82 -24.65 -0.02
N VAL A 167 13.96 -24.39 -0.67
CA VAL A 167 14.49 -25.24 -1.74
C VAL A 167 15.15 -26.50 -1.18
N GLU A 168 15.78 -26.40 -0.01
CA GLU A 168 16.61 -27.46 0.54
C GLU A 168 15.82 -28.66 1.06
N THR A 169 14.65 -28.42 1.64
CA THR A 169 13.77 -29.46 2.20
C THR A 169 12.43 -29.54 1.49
N GLY A 170 12.05 -28.50 0.75
CA GLY A 170 10.75 -28.42 0.09
C GLY A 170 9.60 -28.12 1.05
N SER A 171 9.86 -27.65 2.28
CA SER A 171 8.81 -27.30 3.24
C SER A 171 8.15 -25.98 2.84
N SER A 172 6.86 -25.86 3.15
CA SER A 172 6.08 -24.65 2.91
C SER A 172 5.92 -23.87 4.21
N TRP A 173 6.00 -22.55 4.11
CA TRP A 173 6.05 -21.59 5.20
C TRP A 173 4.99 -20.52 4.99
N ASN A 174 4.37 -20.08 6.09
CA ASN A 174 3.48 -18.92 6.09
C ASN A 174 4.28 -17.63 6.31
N ILE A 175 3.62 -16.48 6.13
CA ILE A 175 4.24 -15.15 6.29
C ILE A 175 4.81 -14.88 7.69
N LEU A 176 4.45 -15.67 8.71
CA LEU A 176 4.97 -15.58 10.09
C LEU A 176 6.29 -16.32 10.28
N GLY A 177 6.85 -16.91 9.22
CA GLY A 177 8.07 -17.71 9.29
C GLY A 177 7.86 -19.06 9.95
N ILE A 178 6.63 -19.60 9.94
CA ILE A 178 6.31 -20.92 10.49
C ILE A 178 6.12 -21.91 9.33
N ALA A 179 6.82 -23.03 9.39
CA ALA A 179 6.64 -24.12 8.43
C ALA A 179 5.27 -24.79 8.68
N THR A 180 4.40 -24.74 7.69
CA THR A 180 3.04 -25.27 7.75
C THR A 180 2.94 -26.68 7.17
N ASP A 181 3.85 -27.06 6.28
CA ASP A 181 3.87 -28.38 5.63
C ASP A 181 5.30 -28.80 5.26
N GLY A 182 5.52 -30.09 5.05
CA GLY A 182 6.82 -30.67 4.67
C GLY A 182 7.72 -31.05 5.87
N PRO A 183 8.98 -31.43 5.60
CA PRO A 183 9.89 -31.97 6.62
C PRO A 183 10.15 -31.07 7.83
N LEU A 184 10.05 -29.75 7.66
CA LEU A 184 10.29 -28.77 8.72
C LEU A 184 9.00 -28.31 9.42
N GLN A 185 7.85 -28.94 9.16
CA GLN A 185 6.56 -28.55 9.73
C GLN A 185 6.62 -28.28 11.25
N GLY A 186 6.07 -27.14 11.67
CA GLY A 186 6.05 -26.66 13.06
C GLY A 186 7.32 -25.92 13.50
N LYS A 187 8.39 -25.94 12.70
CA LYS A 187 9.57 -25.10 12.93
C LYS A 187 9.25 -23.63 12.65
N ARG A 188 9.99 -22.74 13.29
CA ARG A 188 9.87 -21.30 13.15
C ARG A 188 11.23 -20.68 12.87
N LEU A 189 11.29 -19.78 11.89
CA LEU A 189 12.47 -18.97 11.62
C LEU A 189 12.63 -17.90 12.69
N THR A 190 13.88 -17.58 13.02
CA THR A 190 14.19 -16.44 13.88
C THR A 190 13.90 -15.15 13.11
N HIS A 191 13.11 -14.26 13.71
CA HIS A 191 12.86 -12.93 13.13
C HIS A 191 14.16 -12.12 13.09
N ALA A 192 14.40 -11.42 11.98
CA ALA A 192 15.35 -10.32 11.94
C ALA A 192 14.82 -9.17 12.80
N ASP A 193 15.71 -8.33 13.33
CA ASP A 193 15.30 -7.10 14.02
C ASP A 193 14.80 -6.08 12.99
N TRP A 194 13.49 -6.05 12.83
CA TRP A 194 12.80 -5.39 11.72
C TRP A 194 11.85 -4.30 12.20
N HIS A 195 11.57 -3.36 11.29
CA HIS A 195 10.48 -2.40 11.42
C HIS A 195 9.78 -2.24 10.09
N PHE A 196 8.47 -2.47 10.08
CA PHE A 196 7.64 -2.05 8.96
C PHE A 196 7.17 -0.62 9.22
N MET A 197 7.50 0.31 8.32
CA MET A 197 7.10 1.72 8.45
C MET A 197 7.20 2.46 7.11
N GLU A 198 6.85 3.73 7.15
CA GLU A 198 7.03 4.67 6.04
C GLU A 198 8.43 5.29 6.06
N TRP A 199 8.96 5.58 4.87
CA TRP A 199 10.34 6.02 4.66
C TRP A 199 10.72 7.27 5.46
N HIS A 200 9.85 8.29 5.51
CA HIS A 200 10.14 9.55 6.20
C HIS A 200 10.45 9.32 7.69
N THR A 201 9.74 8.38 8.32
CA THR A 201 9.95 8.00 9.71
C THR A 201 11.27 7.26 9.84
N TRP A 202 11.50 6.22 9.04
CA TRP A 202 12.75 5.45 9.09
C TRP A 202 13.99 6.33 8.91
N ALA A 203 13.96 7.17 7.89
CA ALA A 203 15.05 8.06 7.52
C ALA A 203 15.30 9.19 8.54
N SER A 204 14.37 9.45 9.47
CA SER A 204 14.60 10.42 10.56
C SER A 204 15.42 9.84 11.71
N TYR A 205 15.33 8.53 11.95
CA TYR A 205 16.04 7.85 13.06
C TYR A 205 17.32 7.13 12.62
N HIS A 206 17.41 6.71 11.36
CA HIS A 206 18.47 5.82 10.88
C HIS A 206 19.35 6.47 9.81
N ARG A 207 19.99 7.61 10.10
CA ARG A 207 20.97 8.22 9.16
C ARG A 207 22.42 7.90 9.54
N PRO A 208 23.25 7.42 8.59
CA PRO A 208 22.91 6.95 7.25
C PRO A 208 22.31 5.53 7.25
N SER A 209 21.30 5.27 6.41
CA SER A 209 20.85 3.92 6.08
C SER A 209 21.09 3.59 4.61
N GLU A 210 21.48 2.36 4.35
CA GLU A 210 21.49 1.81 2.99
C GLU A 210 20.04 1.56 2.54
N ILE A 211 19.79 1.68 1.24
CA ILE A 211 18.53 1.29 0.61
C ILE A 211 18.86 0.07 -0.24
N TYR A 212 18.15 -1.02 -0.02
CA TYR A 212 18.27 -2.20 -0.86
C TYR A 212 17.66 -1.90 -2.23
N GLU A 213 18.44 -2.12 -3.27
CA GLU A 213 17.99 -2.11 -4.67
C GLU A 213 18.09 -3.53 -5.20
N ASN A 214 17.03 -4.05 -5.80
CA ASN A 214 17.04 -5.40 -6.30
C ASN A 214 17.84 -5.50 -7.62
N PRO A 215 18.99 -6.19 -7.66
CA PRO A 215 19.82 -6.27 -8.86
C PRO A 215 19.21 -7.16 -9.95
N GLU A 216 18.31 -8.08 -9.62
CA GLU A 216 17.62 -8.96 -10.56
C GLU A 216 16.38 -8.33 -11.19
N ALA A 217 15.84 -7.26 -10.58
CA ALA A 217 14.71 -6.50 -11.09
C ALA A 217 14.97 -5.87 -12.46
N ASN A 218 16.23 -5.57 -12.78
CA ASN A 218 16.64 -5.08 -14.10
C ASN A 218 16.47 -6.12 -15.23
N ARG A 219 16.04 -7.36 -14.93
CA ARG A 219 15.85 -8.42 -15.94
C ARG A 219 14.40 -8.88 -16.16
N LEU A 220 13.44 -8.49 -15.31
CA LEU A 220 12.10 -9.12 -15.29
C LEU A 220 10.89 -8.18 -15.24
N ALA A 221 11.07 -6.86 -15.37
CA ALA A 221 9.90 -6.02 -15.68
C ALA A 221 9.62 -6.09 -17.19
N PRO A 222 8.41 -6.48 -17.65
CA PRO A 222 7.91 -5.90 -18.89
C PRO A 222 7.88 -4.38 -18.68
N GLU A 223 8.54 -3.65 -19.57
CA GLU A 223 8.64 -2.19 -19.54
C GLU A 223 7.27 -1.51 -19.27
N PRO A 224 7.25 -0.42 -18.48
CA PRO A 224 6.05 0.37 -18.14
C PRO A 224 5.56 1.23 -19.31
N ALA A 225 5.25 0.63 -20.45
CA ALA A 225 5.04 1.37 -21.69
C ALA A 225 3.70 2.13 -21.78
N ASP A 226 2.70 1.84 -20.94
CA ASP A 226 1.36 2.43 -20.98
C ASP A 226 1.20 3.63 -20.02
N LEU A 227 1.59 3.52 -18.75
CA LEU A 227 1.51 4.64 -17.79
C LEU A 227 2.58 5.71 -18.05
N ALA A 228 3.77 5.33 -18.53
CA ALA A 228 4.75 6.32 -18.99
C ALA A 228 4.23 7.07 -20.23
N ARG A 229 3.63 6.33 -21.18
CA ARG A 229 3.01 6.91 -22.38
C ARG A 229 1.81 7.80 -22.03
N LEU A 230 1.04 7.48 -21.00
CA LEU A 230 -0.02 8.34 -20.48
C LEU A 230 0.51 9.73 -20.10
N VAL A 231 1.60 9.79 -19.32
CA VAL A 231 2.22 11.06 -18.93
C VAL A 231 2.76 11.81 -20.15
N GLU A 232 3.44 11.10 -21.06
CA GLU A 232 3.99 11.69 -22.29
C GLU A 232 2.90 12.23 -23.23
N ASP A 233 1.86 11.46 -23.51
CA ASP A 233 0.79 11.79 -24.45
C ASP A 233 -0.08 12.93 -23.91
N LEU A 234 -0.37 12.94 -22.60
CA LEU A 234 -1.04 14.07 -21.95
C LEU A 234 -0.18 15.33 -22.01
N GLY A 235 1.12 15.21 -21.76
CA GLY A 235 2.07 16.32 -21.92
C GLY A 235 2.10 16.87 -23.35
N ALA A 236 2.14 15.97 -24.35
CA ALA A 236 2.11 16.31 -25.77
C ALA A 236 0.79 16.95 -26.20
N ALA A 237 -0.32 16.57 -25.56
CA ALA A 237 -1.64 17.17 -25.75
C ALA A 237 -1.81 18.53 -25.04
N GLY A 238 -0.80 19.00 -24.30
CA GLY A 238 -0.75 20.32 -23.67
C GLY A 238 -1.24 20.36 -22.22
N TYR A 239 -1.45 19.20 -21.59
CA TYR A 239 -1.74 19.13 -20.16
C TYR A 239 -0.42 19.19 -19.37
N SER A 240 -0.40 19.95 -18.29
CA SER A 240 0.67 19.80 -17.29
C SER A 240 0.40 18.55 -16.48
N VAL A 241 1.37 17.64 -16.41
CA VAL A 241 1.21 16.35 -15.71
C VAL A 241 2.38 16.16 -14.76
N GLU A 242 2.07 16.02 -13.48
CA GLU A 242 3.02 15.72 -12.42
C GLU A 242 2.65 14.36 -11.82
N PRO A 243 3.34 13.26 -12.21
CA PRO A 243 3.06 11.94 -11.64
C PRO A 243 3.45 11.90 -10.17
N GLU A 244 2.55 11.41 -9.33
CA GLU A 244 2.74 11.33 -7.88
C GLU A 244 3.08 9.91 -7.42
N GLY A 245 2.57 8.88 -8.12
CA GLY A 245 2.98 7.50 -7.86
C GLY A 245 1.98 6.44 -8.35
N GLU A 246 2.49 5.23 -8.57
CA GLU A 246 1.66 4.08 -8.91
C GLU A 246 0.91 3.53 -7.69
N TYR A 247 -0.31 3.07 -7.92
CA TYR A 247 -1.10 2.37 -6.93
C TYR A 247 -0.47 1.01 -6.59
N LEU A 248 -0.39 0.70 -5.30
CA LEU A 248 -0.12 -0.66 -4.85
C LEU A 248 -1.26 -1.58 -5.30
N TYR A 249 -0.95 -2.82 -5.68
CA TYR A 249 -1.98 -3.80 -6.08
C TYR A 249 -3.14 -3.91 -5.06
N ALA A 250 -2.81 -3.91 -3.77
CA ALA A 250 -3.76 -3.93 -2.64
C ALA A 250 -4.77 -2.75 -2.60
N ARG A 251 -4.48 -1.67 -3.34
CA ARG A 251 -5.25 -0.42 -3.39
C ARG A 251 -5.96 -0.25 -4.72
N LEU A 252 -5.77 -1.18 -5.65
CA LEU A 252 -6.46 -1.14 -6.92
C LEU A 252 -7.95 -1.39 -6.71
N PRO A 253 -8.81 -0.70 -7.46
CA PRO A 253 -10.19 -1.10 -7.63
C PRO A 253 -10.31 -2.58 -7.99
N LEU A 254 -11.44 -3.20 -7.64
CA LEU A 254 -11.74 -4.55 -8.07
C LEU A 254 -11.59 -4.65 -9.61
N CYS A 255 -10.91 -5.71 -10.09
CA CYS A 255 -10.59 -5.96 -11.50
C CYS A 255 -9.57 -5.01 -12.16
N ALA A 256 -9.16 -3.91 -11.50
CA ALA A 256 -8.09 -3.08 -12.00
C ALA A 256 -6.74 -3.81 -11.89
N GLN A 257 -5.96 -3.75 -12.96
CA GLN A 257 -4.64 -4.39 -13.06
C GLN A 257 -3.53 -3.45 -12.57
N ARG A 258 -3.72 -2.14 -12.77
CA ARG A 258 -2.76 -1.08 -12.43
C ARG A 258 -3.44 0.23 -12.13
N GLY A 259 -2.72 1.16 -11.50
CA GLY A 259 -3.17 2.53 -11.37
C GLY A 259 -2.04 3.52 -11.11
N LEU A 260 -2.31 4.79 -11.40
CA LEU A 260 -1.39 5.93 -11.24
C LEU A 260 -2.15 7.09 -10.62
N THR A 261 -1.55 7.79 -9.67
CA THR A 261 -2.00 9.12 -9.25
C THR A 261 -1.10 10.17 -9.88
N ALA A 262 -1.70 11.22 -10.44
CA ALA A 262 -0.97 12.35 -10.99
C ALA A 262 -1.78 13.64 -10.85
N ALA A 263 -1.10 14.77 -10.64
CA ALA A 263 -1.70 16.08 -10.76
C ALA A 263 -1.71 16.50 -12.24
N VAL A 264 -2.90 16.68 -12.82
CA VAL A 264 -3.10 17.17 -14.17
C VAL A 264 -3.68 18.58 -14.11
N ASN A 265 -2.97 19.57 -14.64
CA ASN A 265 -3.35 20.99 -14.52
C ASN A 265 -3.61 21.42 -13.06
N GLY A 266 -2.82 20.87 -12.13
CA GLY A 266 -2.94 21.12 -10.70
C GLY A 266 -4.13 20.43 -10.03
N LYS A 267 -4.86 19.56 -10.73
CA LYS A 267 -5.93 18.72 -10.20
C LYS A 267 -5.47 17.29 -10.08
N ARG A 268 -5.54 16.74 -8.88
CA ARG A 268 -5.14 15.36 -8.61
C ARG A 268 -6.15 14.37 -9.17
N LEU A 269 -5.67 13.43 -9.98
CA LEU A 269 -6.45 12.41 -10.68
C LEU A 269 -5.83 11.03 -10.43
N SER A 270 -6.71 10.04 -10.26
CA SER A 270 -6.37 8.63 -10.26
C SER A 270 -6.75 8.00 -11.59
N PHE A 271 -5.79 7.31 -12.20
CA PHE A 271 -5.95 6.57 -13.44
C PHE A 271 -5.87 5.08 -13.13
N PHE A 272 -6.86 4.31 -13.55
CA PHE A 272 -6.90 2.85 -13.35
C PHE A 272 -6.99 2.14 -14.70
N VAL A 273 -6.24 1.05 -14.85
CA VAL A 273 -6.23 0.23 -16.07
C VAL A 273 -6.89 -1.11 -15.76
N PHE A 274 -7.89 -1.49 -16.54
CA PHE A 274 -8.64 -2.74 -16.37
C PHE A 274 -8.30 -3.75 -17.46
N GLN A 275 -8.72 -5.00 -17.24
CA GLN A 275 -8.52 -6.08 -18.21
C GLN A 275 -9.39 -5.91 -19.47
N ASN A 276 -10.56 -5.30 -19.33
CA ASN A 276 -11.53 -5.11 -20.41
C ASN A 276 -12.31 -3.78 -20.22
N THR A 277 -13.04 -3.38 -21.24
CA THR A 277 -13.83 -2.14 -21.25
C THR A 277 -15.05 -2.19 -20.33
N ASN A 278 -15.59 -3.37 -20.03
CA ASN A 278 -16.79 -3.51 -19.20
C ASN A 278 -16.47 -3.20 -17.74
N ASP A 279 -15.38 -3.76 -17.21
CA ASP A 279 -14.90 -3.46 -15.86
C ASP A 279 -14.59 -1.97 -15.69
N ALA A 280 -13.96 -1.36 -16.70
CA ALA A 280 -13.70 0.08 -16.72
C ALA A 280 -14.99 0.91 -16.77
N SER A 281 -15.98 0.46 -17.55
CA SER A 281 -17.30 1.09 -17.66
C SER A 281 -18.07 1.03 -16.35
N ASP A 282 -18.07 -0.13 -15.71
CA ASP A 282 -18.73 -0.34 -14.42
C ASP A 282 -18.06 0.50 -13.33
N TYR A 283 -16.73 0.60 -13.33
CA TYR A 283 -16.03 1.49 -12.42
C TYR A 283 -16.40 2.96 -12.64
N GLY A 284 -16.26 3.46 -13.87
CA GLY A 284 -16.53 4.85 -14.21
C GLY A 284 -18.00 5.24 -14.02
N GLY A 285 -18.92 4.32 -14.30
CA GLY A 285 -20.36 4.58 -14.27
C GLY A 285 -21.01 4.45 -12.90
N LEU A 286 -20.38 3.77 -11.93
CA LEU A 286 -20.90 3.61 -10.56
C LEU A 286 -20.35 4.66 -9.58
N ARG A 287 -19.39 5.49 -10.00
CA ARG A 287 -18.73 6.51 -9.18
C ARG A 287 -19.16 7.90 -9.61
N SER A 288 -19.42 8.79 -8.65
CA SER A 288 -19.91 10.15 -8.93
C SER A 288 -18.88 11.05 -9.61
N HIS A 289 -17.58 10.79 -9.40
CA HIS A 289 -16.48 11.63 -9.90
C HIS A 289 -15.46 10.83 -10.70
N ALA A 290 -15.92 9.82 -11.44
CA ALA A 290 -15.10 9.05 -12.36
C ALA A 290 -15.69 8.99 -13.77
N ALA A 291 -14.84 8.64 -14.74
CA ALA A 291 -15.23 8.46 -16.13
C ALA A 291 -14.40 7.35 -16.79
N GLN A 292 -15.01 6.65 -17.73
CA GLN A 292 -14.35 5.63 -18.54
C GLN A 292 -13.58 6.27 -19.71
N ALA A 293 -12.43 5.69 -20.05
CA ALA A 293 -11.63 5.96 -21.24
C ALA A 293 -11.10 4.63 -21.81
N GLY A 294 -11.91 3.95 -22.64
CA GLY A 294 -11.60 2.61 -23.15
C GLY A 294 -11.51 1.56 -22.04
N ILE A 295 -10.34 0.92 -21.91
CA ILE A 295 -10.03 -0.02 -20.81
C ILE A 295 -9.54 0.69 -19.54
N ALA A 296 -9.46 2.02 -19.56
CA ALA A 296 -9.09 2.82 -18.40
C ALA A 296 -10.30 3.48 -17.75
N ALA A 297 -10.17 3.85 -16.48
CA ALA A 297 -11.03 4.81 -15.83
C ALA A 297 -10.20 5.90 -15.15
N VAL A 298 -10.73 7.12 -15.14
CA VAL A 298 -10.13 8.27 -14.49
C VAL A 298 -11.08 8.76 -13.40
N GLU A 299 -10.57 8.98 -12.20
CA GLU A 299 -11.32 9.45 -11.05
C GLU A 299 -10.66 10.71 -10.46
N SER A 300 -11.46 11.67 -10.02
CA SER A 300 -10.94 12.78 -9.24
C SER A 300 -10.48 12.30 -7.86
N ASP A 301 -9.27 12.69 -7.46
CA ASP A 301 -8.66 12.27 -6.18
C ASP A 301 -8.43 13.50 -5.27
N PRO A 302 -9.51 14.13 -4.75
CA PRO A 302 -9.41 15.30 -3.91
C PRO A 302 -8.69 14.99 -2.58
N THR A 303 -8.09 16.02 -1.97
CA THR A 303 -7.39 15.85 -0.69
C THR A 303 -8.38 15.60 0.45
N ASP A 304 -7.90 15.16 1.61
CA ASP A 304 -8.77 14.95 2.76
C ASP A 304 -9.43 16.27 3.25
N GLU A 305 -8.75 17.41 3.12
CA GLU A 305 -9.31 18.74 3.42
C GLU A 305 -10.48 19.11 2.48
N ASP A 306 -10.41 18.61 1.25
CA ASP A 306 -11.47 18.77 0.26
C ASP A 306 -12.66 17.88 0.57
N ILE A 307 -12.45 16.70 1.17
CA ILE A 307 -13.48 15.69 1.42
C ILE A 307 -14.21 15.92 2.76
N PHE A 308 -13.56 16.47 3.78
CA PHE A 308 -14.11 16.58 5.14
C PHE A 308 -14.34 18.02 5.60
N THR A 309 -15.36 18.23 6.43
CA THR A 309 -15.75 19.56 6.93
C THR A 309 -14.87 20.08 8.06
N ASP A 310 -14.04 19.22 8.63
CA ASP A 310 -13.24 19.50 9.81
C ASP A 310 -11.84 18.87 9.69
N ALA A 311 -10.86 19.48 10.35
CA ALA A 311 -9.46 19.03 10.35
C ALA A 311 -9.22 17.72 11.12
N THR A 312 -10.25 17.15 11.76
CA THR A 312 -10.17 15.81 12.39
C THR A 312 -10.77 14.73 11.49
N TYR A 313 -11.26 15.11 10.30
CA TYR A 313 -11.83 14.23 9.30
C TYR A 313 -12.99 13.37 9.83
N ALA A 314 -13.74 13.91 10.79
CA ALA A 314 -14.84 13.20 11.45
C ALA A 314 -16.12 13.26 10.63
N GLN A 315 -16.32 14.33 9.85
CA GLN A 315 -17.53 14.54 9.07
C GLN A 315 -17.21 14.76 7.59
N ARG A 316 -17.62 13.80 6.75
CA ARG A 316 -17.48 13.89 5.29
C ARG A 316 -18.48 14.89 4.70
N LYS A 317 -18.04 15.69 3.73
CA LYS A 317 -18.90 16.58 2.96
C LYS A 317 -19.90 15.78 2.09
N PRO A 318 -21.09 16.34 1.82
CA PRO A 318 -21.96 15.83 0.78
C PRO A 318 -21.23 15.70 -0.56
N GLU A 319 -21.56 14.68 -1.35
CA GLU A 319 -20.84 14.39 -2.61
C GLU A 319 -20.80 15.57 -3.59
N ALA A 320 -21.87 16.37 -3.61
CA ALA A 320 -21.99 17.56 -4.45
C ALA A 320 -21.08 18.74 -4.01
N GLU A 321 -20.56 18.70 -2.79
CA GLU A 321 -19.65 19.73 -2.24
C GLU A 321 -18.18 19.33 -2.35
N ILE A 322 -17.90 18.07 -2.71
CA ILE A 322 -16.53 17.59 -2.90
C ILE A 322 -16.02 18.07 -4.26
N PRO A 323 -14.89 18.79 -4.31
CA PRO A 323 -14.33 19.25 -5.56
C PRO A 323 -13.89 18.06 -6.40
N HIS A 324 -14.18 18.15 -7.69
CA HIS A 324 -13.76 17.19 -8.70
C HIS A 324 -13.18 17.95 -9.88
N SER A 325 -12.35 17.27 -10.66
CA SER A 325 -11.75 17.81 -11.87
C SER A 325 -12.77 17.81 -13.00
N GLU A 326 -12.89 18.94 -13.70
CA GLU A 326 -13.68 19.04 -14.93
C GLU A 326 -13.18 18.11 -16.05
N LEU A 327 -11.92 17.66 -15.97
CA LEU A 327 -11.28 16.80 -16.96
C LEU A 327 -11.97 15.43 -17.10
N ILE A 328 -12.62 14.94 -16.03
CA ILE A 328 -13.38 13.67 -16.11
C ILE A 328 -14.61 13.79 -17.02
N ALA A 329 -15.05 15.00 -17.35
CA ALA A 329 -16.14 15.26 -18.30
C ALA A 329 -15.62 15.74 -19.67
N ASP A 330 -14.31 15.93 -19.83
CA ASP A 330 -13.70 16.41 -21.07
C ASP A 330 -13.38 15.24 -22.01
N SER A 331 -14.19 15.12 -23.07
CA SER A 331 -14.01 14.09 -24.11
C SER A 331 -12.64 14.12 -24.80
N ALA A 332 -12.01 15.30 -24.94
CA ALA A 332 -10.70 15.39 -25.57
C ALA A 332 -9.60 14.86 -24.65
N PHE A 333 -9.71 15.15 -23.35
CA PHE A 333 -8.83 14.57 -22.33
C PHE A 333 -8.97 13.04 -22.28
N LEU A 334 -10.20 12.53 -22.16
CA LEU A 334 -10.46 11.08 -22.08
C LEU A 334 -9.98 10.34 -23.34
N ALA A 335 -10.09 10.95 -24.52
CA ALA A 335 -9.57 10.35 -25.75
C ALA A 335 -8.04 10.20 -25.74
N VAL A 336 -7.31 11.16 -25.15
CA VAL A 336 -5.85 11.06 -24.98
C VAL A 336 -5.52 9.94 -23.99
N VAL A 337 -6.26 9.84 -22.88
CA VAL A 337 -6.08 8.76 -21.89
C VAL A 337 -6.30 7.38 -22.53
N GLU A 338 -7.39 7.23 -23.30
CA GLU A 338 -7.71 5.98 -24.01
C GLU A 338 -6.62 5.60 -25.02
N GLN A 339 -6.16 6.57 -25.82
CA GLN A 339 -5.08 6.36 -26.78
C GLN A 339 -3.78 5.94 -26.10
N ALA A 340 -3.45 6.60 -24.98
CA ALA A 340 -2.21 6.37 -24.28
C ALA A 340 -2.18 5.05 -23.52
N ILE A 341 -3.30 4.56 -22.98
CA ILE A 341 -3.33 3.28 -22.25
C ILE A 341 -3.52 2.09 -23.22
N GLY A 342 -4.10 2.34 -24.40
CA GLY A 342 -4.15 1.40 -25.53
C GLY A 342 -5.54 0.86 -25.81
N GLY A 343 -6.03 1.07 -27.03
CA GLY A 343 -7.34 0.63 -27.53
C GLY A 343 -7.41 -0.87 -27.89
N GLY A 344 -7.04 -1.74 -26.94
CA GLY A 344 -6.82 -3.18 -27.19
C GLY A 344 -7.50 -4.11 -26.19
N GLY A 345 -8.71 -3.83 -25.74
CA GLY A 345 -9.53 -4.76 -24.97
C GLY A 345 -10.84 -5.01 -25.69
N GLY A 346 -10.85 -5.93 -26.65
CA GLY A 346 -12.11 -6.53 -27.08
C GLY A 346 -12.63 -7.40 -25.95
N ASP A 347 -13.93 -7.33 -25.67
CA ASP A 347 -14.63 -8.24 -24.76
C ASP A 347 -14.35 -9.70 -25.19
N PRO A 348 -13.58 -10.48 -24.41
CA PRO A 348 -13.21 -11.83 -24.81
C PRO A 348 -14.42 -12.77 -24.91
N ASP A 349 -15.50 -12.46 -24.19
CA ASP A 349 -16.58 -13.40 -23.90
C ASP A 349 -17.99 -12.90 -24.28
N GLY A 350 -18.14 -11.64 -24.71
CA GLY A 350 -19.44 -11.07 -25.08
C GLY A 350 -20.34 -10.80 -23.86
N GLU A 351 -19.75 -10.65 -22.67
CA GLU A 351 -20.46 -10.34 -21.44
C GLU A 351 -20.89 -8.88 -21.41
N LYS A 352 -22.06 -8.61 -20.86
CA LYS A 352 -22.58 -7.24 -20.73
C LYS A 352 -22.05 -6.59 -19.46
N SER A 353 -21.72 -5.31 -19.50
CA SER A 353 -21.43 -4.54 -18.28
C SER A 353 -22.66 -4.48 -17.36
N TYR A 354 -22.47 -4.20 -16.06
CA TYR A 354 -23.60 -3.96 -15.17
C TYR A 354 -24.49 -2.83 -15.69
N GLN A 355 -23.90 -1.77 -16.26
CA GLN A 355 -24.66 -0.68 -16.89
C GLN A 355 -25.59 -1.18 -18.00
N GLU A 356 -25.10 -2.03 -18.90
CA GLU A 356 -25.89 -2.60 -20.00
C GLU A 356 -26.97 -3.56 -19.49
N ILE A 357 -26.68 -4.31 -18.43
CA ILE A 357 -27.65 -5.19 -17.76
C ILE A 357 -28.77 -4.33 -17.14
N PHE A 358 -28.44 -3.27 -16.40
CA PHE A 358 -29.42 -2.37 -15.78
C PHE A 358 -30.26 -1.60 -16.80
N ALA A 359 -29.64 -1.14 -17.90
CA ALA A 359 -30.36 -0.51 -19.01
C ALA A 359 -31.37 -1.48 -19.63
N GLY A 360 -30.95 -2.72 -19.90
CA GLY A 360 -31.83 -3.77 -20.43
C GLY A 360 -32.98 -4.14 -19.47
N LEU A 361 -32.73 -4.16 -18.16
CA LEU A 361 -33.78 -4.37 -17.16
C LEU A 361 -34.80 -3.22 -17.15
N THR A 362 -34.31 -1.98 -17.25
CA THR A 362 -35.16 -0.78 -17.30
C THR A 362 -36.03 -0.78 -18.56
N GLU A 363 -35.46 -1.10 -19.72
CA GLU A 363 -36.19 -1.27 -20.99
C GLU A 363 -37.23 -2.40 -20.92
N ALA A 364 -36.93 -3.48 -20.19
CA ALA A 364 -37.85 -4.58 -19.92
C ALA A 364 -38.95 -4.25 -18.89
N GLY A 365 -39.01 -3.00 -18.40
CA GLY A 365 -40.04 -2.52 -17.47
C GLY A 365 -39.80 -2.89 -16.01
N TYR A 366 -38.60 -3.37 -15.65
CA TYR A 366 -38.20 -3.52 -14.26
C TYR A 366 -37.92 -2.13 -13.67
N GLN A 367 -38.77 -1.66 -12.75
CA GLN A 367 -38.47 -0.48 -11.94
C GLN A 367 -37.69 -0.92 -10.70
N ALA A 368 -36.46 -0.40 -10.54
CA ALA A 368 -35.78 -0.46 -9.27
C ALA A 368 -36.70 0.19 -8.22
N SER A 369 -37.06 -0.55 -7.17
CA SER A 369 -37.75 0.04 -6.05
C SER A 369 -36.85 1.13 -5.47
N ALA A 370 -37.28 2.39 -5.57
CA ALA A 370 -36.66 3.46 -4.79
C ALA A 370 -36.84 3.10 -3.31
N GLY A 371 -35.82 2.51 -2.71
CA GLY A 371 -35.73 2.36 -1.27
C GLY A 371 -35.67 3.77 -0.69
N GLY A 372 -36.76 4.18 -0.06
CA GLY A 372 -36.85 5.43 0.68
C GLY A 372 -36.14 5.34 2.02
N ASP A 373 -35.64 6.51 2.41
CA ASP A 373 -35.04 6.97 3.68
C ASP A 373 -33.71 6.34 4.14
#